data_AF-A0A4R6N925-F1
#
_entry.id   AF-A0A4R6N925-F1
#
_cell.length_a   1.000
_cell.length_b   1.000
_cell.length_c   1.000
_cell.angle_alpha   90.00
_cell.angle_beta   90.00
_cell.angle_gamma   90.00
#
_symmetry.space_group_name_H-M   'P 1'
#
loop_
_entity.id
_entity.type
_entity.pdbx_description
1 polymer ?
#
loop_
_entity_poly.entity_id
_entity_poly.type
_entity_poly.pdbx_seq_one_letter_code
_entity_poly.pdbx_strand_id
1 'polypeptide(L)'
;MIVTELKPDKCFTVESKIPLFKMVFEHELETSEQGTDVIHRVTFSGLLSFVLGPMLSKQLNLGLPVTLGRLKALAESHGAA
;
A
#
# COMPACT_ATOMS: atom_id res chain seq x y z
N MET A 1 12.28 7.59 2.12
CA MET A 1 10.83 7.43 2.32
C MET A 1 10.46 8.15 3.61
N ILE A 2 9.32 8.83 3.64
CA ILE A 2 8.82 9.57 4.80
C ILE A 2 7.36 9.19 5.05
N VAL A 3 6.93 9.13 6.32
CA VAL A 3 5.51 8.97 6.67
C VAL A 3 4.87 10.35 6.62
N THR A 4 3.82 10.51 5.80
CA THR A 4 3.12 11.78 5.61
C THR A 4 1.76 11.82 6.31
N GLU A 5 1.18 10.66 6.60
CA GLU A 5 -0.04 10.51 7.38
C GLU A 5 0.08 9.28 8.28
N LEU A 6 -0.41 9.39 9.51
CA LEU A 6 -0.50 8.28 10.45
C LEU A 6 -1.73 8.47 11.33
N LYS A 7 -2.65 7.51 11.27
CA LYS A 7 -3.79 7.37 12.18
C LYS A 7 -3.77 5.93 12.71
N PRO A 8 -3.49 5.73 14.01
CA PRO A 8 -3.49 4.40 14.61
C PRO A 8 -4.76 3.61 14.26
N ASP A 9 -4.59 2.32 13.98
CA ASP A 9 -5.65 1.36 13.63
C ASP A 9 -6.54 1.77 12.45
N LYS A 10 -6.10 2.74 11.64
CA LYS A 10 -6.87 3.27 10.50
C LYS A 10 -6.04 3.40 9.24
N CYS A 11 -4.97 4.18 9.27
CA CYS A 11 -4.18 4.40 8.07
C CYS A 11 -2.76 4.86 8.35
N PHE A 12 -1.91 4.65 7.35
CA PHE A 12 -0.67 5.38 7.23
C PHE A 12 -0.30 5.56 5.76
N THR A 13 0.29 6.71 5.47
CA THR A 13 0.71 7.07 4.12
C THR A 13 2.20 7.29 4.11
N VAL A 14 2.89 6.64 3.17
CA VAL A 14 4.33 6.78 2.97
C VAL A 14 4.58 7.42 1.62
N GLU A 15 5.40 8.45 1.61
CA GLU A 15 5.86 9.09 0.39
C GLU A 15 7.34 8.74 0.12
N SER A 16 7.62 8.39 -1.13
CA SER A 16 8.97 8.28 -1.67
C SER A 16 9.11 9.21 -2.86
N LYS A 17 10.13 10.06 -2.82
CA LYS A 17 10.38 11.05 -3.86
C LYS A 17 11.81 10.94 -4.37
N ILE A 18 11.95 10.90 -5.68
CA ILE A 18 13.21 11.09 -6.39
C ILE A 18 13.02 12.26 -7.38
N PRO A 19 14.08 12.82 -7.98
CA PRO A 19 13.92 13.88 -8.96
C PRO A 19 12.94 13.48 -10.07
N LEU A 20 11.94 14.33 -10.34
CA LEU A 20 10.90 14.16 -11.36
C LEU A 20 9.96 12.96 -11.18
N PHE A 21 9.99 12.26 -10.04
CA PHE A 21 9.12 11.12 -9.78
C PHE A 21 8.76 11.00 -8.30
N LYS A 22 7.47 10.73 -8.05
CA LYS A 22 6.93 10.57 -6.71
C LYS A 22 6.05 9.33 -6.66
N MET A 23 6.23 8.55 -5.60
CA MET A 23 5.41 7.40 -5.24
C MET A 23 4.76 7.67 -3.89
N VAL A 24 3.44 7.49 -3.84
CA VAL A 24 2.66 7.56 -2.61
C VAL A 24 2.08 6.17 -2.37
N PHE A 25 2.31 5.64 -1.18
CA PHE A 25 1.81 4.35 -0.73
C PHE A 25 0.82 4.61 0.41
N GLU A 26 -0.47 4.44 0.11
CA GLU A 26 -1.57 4.60 1.06
C GLU A 26 -1.96 3.23 1.59
N HIS A 27 -2.07 3.12 2.91
CA HIS A 27 -2.55 1.93 3.59
C HIS A 27 -3.76 2.33 4.42
N GLU A 28 -4.90 1.73 4.15
CA GLU A 28 -6.17 2.01 4.80
C GLU A 28 -6.75 0.71 5.38
N LEU A 29 -7.34 0.83 6.56
CA LEU A 29 -8.13 -0.21 7.21
C LEU A 29 -9.57 0.28 7.31
N GLU A 30 -10.48 -0.49 6.72
CA GLU A 30 -11.91 -0.22 6.80
C GLU A 30 -12.60 -1.37 7.53
N THR A 31 -13.55 -1.04 8.40
CA THR A 31 -14.41 -2.05 9.02
C THR A 31 -15.43 -2.52 8.01
N SER A 32 -15.51 -3.83 7.79
CA SER A 32 -16.51 -4.47 6.94
C SER A 32 -17.37 -5.46 7.76
N GLU A 33 -18.51 -5.89 7.22
CA GLU A 33 -19.39 -6.85 7.92
C GLU A 33 -18.69 -8.19 8.22
N GLN A 34 -17.65 -8.52 7.47
CA GLN A 34 -16.91 -9.78 7.56
C GLN A 34 -15.56 -9.62 8.29
N GLY A 35 -15.23 -8.42 8.77
CA GLY A 35 -13.98 -8.15 9.49
C GLY A 35 -13.37 -6.81 9.15
N THR A 36 -12.12 -6.84 8.67
CA THR A 36 -11.37 -5.63 8.29
C THR A 36 -10.88 -5.76 6.86
N ASP A 37 -11.26 -4.79 6.04
CA ASP A 37 -10.75 -4.67 4.68
C ASP A 37 -9.45 -3.87 4.72
N VAL A 38 -8.41 -4.43 4.11
CA VAL A 38 -7.09 -3.80 4.01
C VAL A 38 -6.91 -3.31 2.58
N ILE A 39 -6.88 -1.99 2.41
CA ILE A 39 -6.70 -1.36 1.11
C ILE A 39 -5.27 -0.83 1.03
N HIS A 40 -4.54 -1.27 0.00
CA HIS A 40 -3.22 -0.76 -0.32
C HIS A 40 -3.26 -0.11 -1.71
N ARG A 41 -3.09 1.21 -1.75
CA ARG A 41 -3.10 2.00 -2.98
C ARG A 41 -1.73 2.59 -3.24
N VAL A 42 -1.29 2.52 -4.49
CA VAL A 42 -0.01 3.13 -4.90
C VAL A 42 -0.25 4.10 -6.03
N THR A 43 0.15 5.34 -5.81
CA THR A 43 -0.04 6.44 -6.76
C THR A 43 1.32 6.92 -7.27
N PHE A 44 1.46 6.96 -8.59
CA PHE A 44 2.65 7.45 -9.29
C PHE A 44 2.41 8.84 -9.89
N SER A 45 3.34 9.77 -9.69
CA SER A 45 3.24 11.12 -10.27
C SER A 45 4.61 11.70 -10.64
N GLY A 46 4.61 12.77 -11.44
CA GLY A 46 5.81 13.43 -11.95
C GLY A 46 6.12 13.07 -13.42
N LEU A 47 7.09 13.76 -14.03
CA LEU A 47 7.40 13.61 -15.46
C LEU A 47 7.87 12.21 -15.83
N LEU A 48 8.62 11.54 -14.95
CA LEU A 48 9.13 10.19 -15.22
C LEU A 48 8.07 9.09 -14.99
N SER A 49 6.87 9.43 -14.51
CA SER A 49 5.83 8.42 -14.28
C SER A 49 5.36 7.74 -15.57
N PHE A 50 5.43 8.42 -16.71
CA PHE A 50 5.10 7.83 -18.00
C PHE A 50 6.09 6.72 -18.41
N VAL A 51 7.36 6.87 -18.05
CA VAL A 51 8.42 5.90 -18.38
C VAL A 51 8.49 4.77 -17.34
N LEU A 52 8.53 5.14 -16.06
CA LEU A 52 8.74 4.19 -14.96
C LEU A 52 7.44 3.55 -14.46
N GLY A 53 6.31 4.26 -14.59
CA GLY A 53 5.01 3.84 -14.07
C GLY A 53 4.57 2.47 -14.57
N PRO A 54 4.56 2.19 -15.89
CA PRO A 54 4.12 0.88 -16.39
C PRO A 54 4.95 -0.30 -15.84
N MET A 55 6.27 -0.13 -15.73
CA MET A 55 7.16 -1.15 -15.18
C MET A 55 6.89 -1.38 -13.69
N LEU A 56 6.78 -0.31 -12.91
CA LEU A 56 6.54 -0.39 -11.47
C LEU A 56 5.14 -0.92 -11.15
N SER A 57 4.11 -0.47 -11.88
CA SER A 57 2.74 -1.00 -11.75
C SER A 57 2.69 -2.49 -12.00
N LYS A 58 3.41 -3.00 -13.01
CA LYS A 58 3.48 -4.45 -13.28
C LYS A 58 4.10 -5.21 -12.09
N GLN A 59 5.20 -4.70 -11.53
CA GLN A 59 5.83 -5.33 -10.36
C GLN A 59 4.92 -5.30 -9.13
N LEU A 60 4.26 -4.17 -8.86
CA LEU A 60 3.34 -4.03 -7.73
C LEU A 60 2.10 -4.92 -7.89
N ASN A 61 1.53 -5.01 -9.08
CA ASN A 61 0.36 -5.86 -9.33
C ASN A 61 0.67 -7.36 -9.16
N LEU A 62 1.95 -7.75 -9.29
CA LEU A 62 2.39 -9.12 -8.98
C LEU A 62 2.71 -9.30 -7.49
N GLY A 63 3.37 -8.33 -6.87
CA GLY A 63 3.86 -8.45 -5.49
C GLY A 63 2.82 -8.13 -4.42
N LEU A 64 2.03 -7.08 -4.60
CA LEU A 64 1.10 -6.58 -3.57
C LEU A 64 0.02 -7.60 -3.19
N PRO A 65 -0.66 -8.29 -4.14
CA PRO A 65 -1.65 -9.29 -3.76
C PRO A 65 -1.06 -10.42 -2.92
N VAL A 66 0.18 -10.86 -3.24
CA VAL A 66 0.88 -11.90 -2.47
C VAL A 66 1.22 -11.39 -1.08
N THR A 67 1.73 -10.17 -0.96
CA THR A 67 2.05 -9.55 0.34
C THR A 67 0.80 -9.39 1.20
N LEU A 68 -0.29 -8.84 0.66
CA LEU A 68 -1.55 -8.67 1.38
C LEU A 68 -2.14 -10.03 1.80
N GLY A 69 -2.10 -11.05 0.94
CA GLY A 69 -2.54 -12.39 1.29
C GLY A 69 -1.76 -13.00 2.45
N ARG A 70 -0.44 -12.80 2.48
CA ARG A 70 0.42 -13.25 3.60
C ARG A 70 0.15 -12.48 4.89
N LEU A 71 -0.02 -11.16 4.80
CA LEU A 71 -0.35 -10.32 5.96
C LEU A 71 -1.71 -10.70 6.53
N LYS A 72 -2.71 -10.95 5.68
CA LYS A 72 -4.01 -11.47 6.09
C LYS A 72 -3.85 -12.80 6.85
N ALA A 73 -3.20 -13.78 6.25
CA ALA A 73 -3.00 -15.08 6.88
C ALA A 73 -2.25 -14.97 8.24
N LEU A 74 -1.26 -14.09 8.32
CA LEU A 74 -0.54 -13.80 9.55
C LEU A 74 -1.44 -13.14 10.60
N ALA A 75 -2.24 -12.15 10.23
CA ALA A 75 -3.17 -11.49 11.15
C ALA A 75 -4.22 -12.48 11.68
N GLU A 76 -4.79 -13.29 10.79
CA GLU A 76 -5.77 -14.32 11.14
C GLU A 76 -5.16 -15.43 12.02
N SER A 77 -3.89 -15.78 11.82
CA SER A 77 -3.21 -16.77 12.68
C SER A 77 -2.95 -16.25 14.11
N HIS A 78 -2.87 -14.93 14.28
CA HIS A 78 -2.69 -14.27 15.59
C HIS A 78 -4.02 -13.78 16.20
N GLY A 79 -5.10 -13.74 15.40
CA GLY A 79 -6.45 -13.32 15.81
C GLY A 79 -7.28 -14.38 16.53
N ALA A 80 -6.70 -15.54 16.85
CA ALA A 80 -7.30 -16.56 17.72
C ALA A 80 -6.69 -16.46 19.14
N ALA A 81 -7.07 -15.43 19.87
CA ALA A 81 -6.86 -15.31 21.32
C ALA A 81 -8.08 -14.64 21.96
#